data_AF-A0A837RAZ1-F1
#
_entry.id   AF-A0A837RAZ1-F1
#
_cell.length_a   1.000
_cell.length_b   1.000
_cell.length_c   1.000
_cell.angle_alpha   90.00
_cell.angle_beta   90.00
_cell.angle_gamma   90.00
#
_symmetry.space_group_name_H-M   'P 1'
#
loop_
_entity.id
_entity.type
_entity.pdbx_description
1 polymer ?
#
loop_
_entity_poly.entity_id
_entity_poly.type
_entity_poly.pdbx_seq_one_letter_code
_entity_poly.pdbx_strand_id
1 'polypeptide(L)'
;MPLAICVATIGLTVIESLANLTFVLPFYLQVMGMKLSMSLNTIVLVAVVPFNLIKGLLVGNVFWLVYNRLAKWLGTHNQLTSRV
;
A
#
# COMPACT_ATOMS: atom_id res chain seq x y z
N MET A 1 14.26 -6.34 -3.92
CA MET A 1 12.79 -6.31 -3.70
C MET A 1 12.40 -5.75 -2.33
N PRO A 2 12.96 -6.22 -1.19
CA PRO A 2 12.60 -5.68 0.13
C PRO A 2 12.81 -4.17 0.29
N LEU A 3 13.95 -3.63 -0.17
CA LEU A 3 14.22 -2.19 -0.13
C LEU A 3 13.18 -1.39 -0.93
N ALA A 4 12.80 -1.86 -2.11
CA ALA A 4 11.78 -1.22 -2.94
C ALA A 4 10.41 -1.21 -2.24
N ILE A 5 10.05 -2.29 -1.53
CA ILE A 5 8.83 -2.36 -0.72
C ILE A 5 8.87 -1.33 0.42
N CYS A 6 10.00 -1.19 1.12
CA CYS A 6 10.13 -0.19 2.18
C CYS A 6 9.97 1.24 1.65
N VAL A 7 10.66 1.58 0.56
CA VAL A 7 10.57 2.91 -0.07
C VAL A 7 9.16 3.17 -0.57
N ALA A 8 8.54 2.20 -1.23
CA ALA A 8 7.15 2.32 -1.69
C ALA A 8 6.16 2.47 -0.53
N THR A 9 6.38 1.77 0.59
CA THR A 9 5.53 1.87 1.78
C THR A 9 5.61 3.26 2.43
N ILE A 10 6.81 3.84 2.51
CA ILE A 10 6.99 5.21 3.00
C ILE A 10 6.30 6.20 2.06
N GLY A 11 6.53 6.09 0.75
CA GLY A 11 5.89 6.95 -0.26
C GLY A 11 4.36 6.87 -0.21
N LEU A 12 3.82 5.65 -0.16
CA LEU A 12 2.38 5.40 0.03
C LEU A 12 1.85 6.07 1.29
N THR A 13 2.53 5.89 2.43
CA THR A 13 2.09 6.43 3.72
C THR A 13 2.05 7.95 3.70
N VAL A 14 3.07 8.60 3.12
CA VAL A 14 3.13 10.07 3.01
C VAL A 14 2.01 10.58 2.11
N ILE A 15 1.85 10.02 0.91
CA ILE A 15 0.86 10.48 -0.07
C ILE A 15 -0.56 10.28 0.49
N GLU A 16 -0.87 9.11 1.04
CA GLU A 16 -2.19 8.81 1.58
C GLU A 16 -2.51 9.64 2.82
N SER A 17 -1.53 9.94 3.67
CA SER A 17 -1.74 10.80 4.83
C SER A 17 -2.03 12.24 4.40
N LEU A 18 -1.29 12.77 3.42
CA LEU A 18 -1.56 14.10 2.85
C LEU A 18 -2.93 14.15 2.17
N ALA A 19 -3.29 13.11 1.42
CA ALA A 19 -4.60 13.02 0.79
C ALA A 19 -5.73 12.99 1.84
N ASN A 20 -5.54 12.26 2.95
CA ASN A 20 -6.52 12.23 4.04
C ASN A 20 -6.59 13.54 4.82
N LEU A 21 -5.50 14.30 4.95
CA LEU A 21 -5.54 15.62 5.57
C LEU A 21 -6.26 16.67 4.70
N THR A 22 -6.08 16.59 3.39
CA THR A 22 -6.49 17.66 2.47
C THR A 22 -7.85 17.44 1.82
N PHE A 23 -8.16 16.22 1.39
CA PHE A 23 -9.33 15.96 0.55
C PHE A 23 -10.13 14.74 0.98
N VAL A 24 -9.51 13.56 1.13
CA VAL A 24 -10.22 12.28 1.25
C VAL A 24 -11.10 12.22 2.50
N LEU A 25 -10.51 12.43 3.68
CA LEU A 25 -11.26 12.35 4.93
C LEU A 25 -12.23 13.54 5.12
N PRO A 26 -11.86 14.81 4.84
CA PRO A 26 -12.81 15.92 4.89
C PRO A 26 -14.03 15.70 3.98
N PHE A 27 -13.80 15.26 2.74
CA PHE A 27 -14.86 15.02 1.77
C PHE A 27 -15.78 13.88 2.23
N TYR A 28 -15.20 12.78 2.72
CA TYR A 28 -15.97 11.65 3.25
C TYR A 28 -16.88 12.07 4.41
N LEU A 29 -16.37 12.88 5.35
CA LEU A 29 -17.15 13.39 6.48
C LEU A 29 -18.29 14.30 6.03
N GLN A 30 -18.04 15.16 5.04
CA GLN A 30 -19.04 16.07 4.48
C GLN A 30 -20.18 15.30 3.81
N VAL A 31 -19.85 14.30 2.99
CA VAL A 31 -20.85 13.51 2.24
C VAL A 31 -21.67 12.61 3.18
N MET A 32 -21.02 12.01 4.17
CA MET A 32 -21.66 11.07 5.09
C MET A 32 -22.34 11.76 6.28
N GLY A 33 -22.20 13.09 6.42
CA GLY A 33 -22.76 13.85 7.55
C GLY A 33 -22.18 13.46 8.91
N MET A 34 -20.98 12.85 8.93
CA MET A 34 -20.37 12.35 10.15
C MET A 34 -19.54 13.43 10.84
N LYS A 35 -19.62 13.47 12.18
CA LYS A 35 -18.78 14.33 13.01
C LYS A 35 -17.70 13.49 13.66
N LEU A 36 -16.47 13.97 13.57
CA LEU A 36 -15.36 13.34 14.29
C LEU A 36 -15.41 13.68 15.77
N SER A 37 -15.14 12.69 16.62
CA SER A 37 -14.95 12.88 18.06
C SER A 37 -13.58 13.47 18.41
N MET A 38 -12.64 13.45 17.47
CA MET A 38 -11.26 13.92 17.64
C MET A 38 -10.82 14.74 16.42
N SER A 39 -9.68 15.43 16.55
CA SER A 39 -9.15 16.24 15.45
C SER A 39 -8.76 15.38 14.24
N LEU A 40 -8.90 15.93 13.05
CA LEU A 40 -8.55 15.26 11.79
C LEU A 40 -7.07 14.82 11.80
N ASN A 41 -6.17 15.69 12.28
CA ASN A 41 -4.75 15.41 12.41
C ASN A 41 -4.48 14.22 13.33
N THR A 42 -5.23 14.11 14.44
CA THR A 42 -5.12 12.98 15.36
C THR A 42 -5.49 11.67 14.66
N ILE A 43 -6.61 11.63 13.93
CA ILE A 43 -7.04 10.44 13.18
C ILE A 43 -6.00 10.03 12.16
N VAL A 44 -5.48 11.00 11.40
CA VAL A 44 -4.47 10.68 10.39
C VAL A 44 -3.23 10.07 11.03
N LEU A 45 -2.76 10.63 12.15
CA LEU A 45 -1.57 10.13 12.84
C LEU A 45 -1.79 8.74 13.49
N VAL A 46 -2.92 8.53 14.18
CA VAL A 46 -3.15 7.31 14.98
C VAL A 46 -3.81 6.18 14.22
N ALA A 47 -4.50 6.48 13.11
CA ALA A 47 -5.19 5.47 12.29
C ALA A 47 -4.58 5.37 10.89
N VAL A 48 -4.52 6.47 10.13
CA VAL A 48 -4.14 6.42 8.70
C VAL A 48 -2.67 6.05 8.52
N VAL A 49 -1.76 6.66 9.28
CA VAL A 49 -0.32 6.36 9.21
C VAL A 49 -0.03 4.88 9.55
N PRO A 50 -0.41 4.34 10.73
CA PRO A 50 -0.12 2.94 11.04
C PRO A 50 -0.83 1.96 10.10
N PHE A 51 -2.07 2.26 9.68
CA PHE A 51 -2.78 1.45 8.69
C PHE A 51 -2.00 1.35 7.37
N ASN A 52 -1.52 2.47 6.85
CA ASN A 52 -0.80 2.49 5.57
C ASN A 52 0.58 1.83 5.65
N LEU A 53 1.28 1.94 6.79
CA LEU A 53 2.53 1.22 7.01
C LEU A 53 2.31 -0.30 6.98
N ILE A 54 1.30 -0.79 7.71
CA ILE A 54 0.94 -2.22 7.73
C ILE A 54 0.49 -2.68 6.34
N LYS A 55 -0.37 -1.90 5.68
CA LYS A 55 -0.90 -2.16 4.34
C LYS A 55 0.23 -2.27 3.30
N GLY A 56 1.17 -1.33 3.30
CA GLY A 56 2.29 -1.30 2.35
C GLY A 56 3.18 -2.53 2.48
N LEU A 57 3.52 -2.91 3.72
CA LEU A 57 4.30 -4.12 3.99
C LEU A 57 3.53 -5.38 3.61
N LEU A 58 2.26 -5.51 3.98
CA LEU A 58 1.44 -6.69 3.65
C LEU A 58 1.34 -6.88 2.14
N VAL A 59 0.89 -5.85 1.40
CA VAL A 59 0.70 -5.93 -0.04
C VAL A 59 2.04 -6.15 -0.76
N GLY A 60 3.10 -5.45 -0.34
CA GLY A 60 4.43 -5.60 -0.93
C GLY A 60 4.99 -7.02 -0.75
N ASN A 61 4.82 -7.62 0.43
CA ASN A 61 5.26 -8.99 0.67
C ASN A 61 4.44 -10.02 -0.11
N VAL A 62 3.12 -9.87 -0.17
CA VAL A 62 2.26 -10.73 -1.01
C VAL A 62 2.71 -10.66 -2.48
N PHE A 63 2.92 -9.45 -3.00
CA PHE A 63 3.41 -9.26 -4.37
C PHE A 63 4.76 -9.93 -4.60
N TRP A 64 5.68 -9.83 -3.64
CA TRP A 64 6.99 -10.48 -3.72
C TRP A 64 6.91 -12.01 -3.78
N LEU A 65 6.07 -12.62 -2.94
CA LEU A 65 5.86 -14.06 -2.95
C LEU A 65 5.29 -14.54 -4.29
N VAL A 66 4.28 -13.84 -4.80
CA VAL A 66 3.65 -14.15 -6.10
C VAL A 66 4.66 -13.99 -7.24
N TYR A 67 5.41 -12.89 -7.26
CA TYR A 67 6.43 -12.63 -8.26
C TYR A 67 7.49 -13.74 -8.30
N ASN A 68 8.02 -14.17 -7.16
CA ASN A 68 9.02 -15.23 -7.12
C ASN A 68 8.48 -16.55 -7.69
N ARG A 69 7.22 -16.88 -7.37
CA ARG A 69 6.57 -18.09 -7.89
C ARG A 69 6.39 -18.01 -9.40
N LEU A 70 5.92 -16.88 -9.91
CA LEU A 70 5.69 -16.65 -11.33
C LEU A 70 7.00 -16.62 -12.12
N ALA A 71 8.02 -15.93 -11.62
CA ALA A 71 9.34 -15.85 -12.25
C ALA A 71 9.98 -17.24 -12.38
N LYS A 72 9.90 -18.08 -11.34
CA LYS A 72 10.37 -19.48 -11.41
C LYS A 72 9.59 -20.30 -12.43
N TRP A 73 8.26 -20.16 -12.46
CA TRP A 73 7.42 -20.87 -13.42
C TRP A 73 7.73 -20.48 -14.87
N LEU A 74 7.83 -19.17 -15.14
CA LEU A 74 8.18 -18.63 -16.46
C LEU A 74 9.59 -19.05 -16.90
N GLY A 75 10.58 -19.00 -16.01
CA GLY A 75 11.94 -19.45 -16.32
C GLY A 75 12.00 -20.92 -16.69
N THR A 76 11.17 -21.76 -16.07
CA THR A 76 11.08 -23.19 -16.40
C THR A 76 10.41 -23.41 -17.77
N HIS A 77 9.34 -22.68 -18.08
CA HIS A 77 8.59 -22.86 -19.34
C HIS A 77 9.27 -22.21 -20.54
N ASN A 78 9.97 -21.09 -20.37
CA ASN A 78 10.76 -20.47 -21.43
C ASN A 78 12.02 -21.27 -21.80
N GLN A 79 12.53 -22.14 -20.91
CA GLN A 79 13.65 -23.02 -21.23
C GLN A 79 13.23 -24.32 -21.95
N LEU A 80 11.93 -24.66 -21.95
CA LEU A 80 11.40 -25.78 -22.73
C LEU A 80 11.19 -25.39 -24.21
N THR A 81 10.84 -24.13 -24.48
CA THR A 81 10.71 -23.61 -25.87
C THR A 81 12.04 -23.30 -26.54
N SER A 82 13.16 -23.20 -25.81
CA SER A 82 14.49 -22.96 -26.40
C SER A 82 15.27 -24.24 -26.73
N ARG A 83 14.69 -25.43 -26.49
CA ARG A 83 15.31 -26.74 -26.74
C ARG A 83 14.66 -27.53 -27.89
N VAL A 84 13.86 -26.86 -28.71
CA VAL A 84 13.31 -27.38 -29.97
C VAL A 84 13.95 -26.63 -31.13
#